data_AF-A0A7W0T7E6-F1
#
_entry.id   AF-A0A7W0T7E6-F1
#
_cell.length_a   1.000
_cell.length_b   1.000
_cell.length_c   1.000
_cell.angle_alpha   90.00
_cell.angle_beta   90.00
_cell.angle_gamma   90.00
#
_symmetry.space_group_name_H-M   'P 1'
#
loop_
_entity.id
_entity.type
_entity.pdbx_description
1 polymer ?
#
loop_
_entity_poly.entity_id
_entity_poly.type
_entity_poly.pdbx_seq_one_letter_code
_entity_poly.pdbx_strand_id
1 'polypeptide(L)'
;MVRAHWNGAVIAESDDTVVIDGNHYFPAGSVNEEYLVASDRTTVCPWKGRASYYSVEVEGKLNRDAAWYYASPSSAASSIAGRVAFWRGVKIEDEGTAGRRRSLFGRFQRETSVVAAAGITEHPDDANDVRDVPVADVDDHSFFAALDGHVTIADFWAPWCRPCKQLHPMFDAQAAEYATDVTRFVRVNVDESPGVASAFNIMSIPTIIVFDAHGREIDREIGVPGRRRLEQLVRNAGVLAQATTGRGAA
;
A
#
# COMPACT_ATOMS: atom_id res chain seq x y z
N MET A 1 2.31 -2.50 -24.02
CA MET A 1 3.10 -1.26 -23.90
C MET A 1 2.54 -0.50 -22.73
N VAL A 2 3.41 0.02 -21.87
CA VAL A 2 3.03 0.65 -20.60
C VAL A 2 3.30 2.14 -20.67
N ARG A 3 2.38 2.97 -20.20
CA ARG A 3 2.49 4.43 -20.14
C ARG A 3 2.22 4.95 -18.74
N ALA A 4 3.01 5.94 -18.32
CA ALA A 4 2.76 6.73 -17.12
C ALA A 4 2.25 8.11 -17.52
N HIS A 5 1.12 8.52 -16.95
CA HIS A 5 0.45 9.79 -17.25
C HIS A 5 0.28 10.65 -16.00
N TRP A 6 0.57 11.94 -16.11
CA TRP A 6 0.26 12.90 -15.06
C TRP A 6 -0.07 14.28 -15.62
N ASN A 7 -1.13 14.90 -15.09
CA ASN A 7 -1.67 16.19 -15.56
C ASN A 7 -1.84 16.27 -17.09
N GLY A 8 -2.25 15.16 -17.73
CA GLY A 8 -2.50 15.08 -19.18
C GLY A 8 -1.27 14.78 -20.05
N ALA A 9 -0.05 14.83 -19.50
CA ALA A 9 1.18 14.49 -20.21
C ALA A 9 1.54 13.00 -20.04
N VAL A 10 2.19 12.43 -21.06
CA VAL A 10 2.86 11.13 -20.98
C VAL A 10 4.26 11.38 -20.42
N ILE A 11 4.51 10.95 -19.19
CA ILE A 11 5.78 11.20 -18.51
C ILE A 11 6.78 10.05 -18.67
N ALA A 12 6.31 8.84 -19.01
CA ALA A 12 7.15 7.72 -19.42
C ALA A 12 6.35 6.75 -20.30
N GLU A 13 7.01 6.08 -21.24
CA GLU A 13 6.40 5.08 -22.11
C GLU A 13 7.41 3.99 -22.48
N SER A 14 7.09 2.72 -22.20
CA SER A 14 8.00 1.61 -22.50
C SER A 14 7.27 0.27 -22.62
N ASP A 15 7.81 -0.61 -23.45
CA ASP A 15 7.47 -2.04 -23.50
C ASP A 15 8.35 -2.88 -22.56
N ASP A 16 9.55 -2.41 -22.21
CA ASP A 16 10.47 -3.03 -21.27
C ASP A 16 10.28 -2.51 -19.85
N THR A 17 9.10 -2.66 -19.23
CA THR A 17 8.94 -2.35 -17.80
C THR A 17 9.16 -3.59 -16.93
N VAL A 18 9.77 -3.41 -15.76
CA VAL A 18 9.89 -4.45 -14.73
C VAL A 18 8.86 -4.19 -13.65
N VAL A 19 8.08 -5.19 -13.25
CA VAL A 19 7.09 -5.05 -12.17
C VAL A 19 7.62 -5.66 -10.89
N ILE A 20 7.73 -4.86 -9.83
CA ILE A 20 8.04 -5.30 -8.47
C ILE A 20 7.09 -4.60 -7.49
N ASP A 21 6.49 -5.36 -6.58
CA ASP A 21 5.51 -4.89 -5.60
C ASP A 21 4.39 -4.06 -6.24
N GLY A 22 3.86 -4.54 -7.37
CA GLY A 22 2.80 -3.86 -8.12
C GLY A 22 3.21 -2.57 -8.85
N ASN A 23 4.47 -2.14 -8.74
CA ASN A 23 4.97 -0.92 -9.37
C ASN A 23 5.68 -1.24 -10.68
N HIS A 24 5.35 -0.49 -11.73
CA HIS A 24 6.09 -0.52 -12.99
C HIS A 24 7.35 0.34 -12.89
N TYR A 25 8.51 -0.28 -13.11
CA TYR A 25 9.81 0.36 -13.19
C TYR A 25 10.20 0.52 -14.66
N PHE A 26 10.11 1.75 -15.14
CA PHE A 26 10.45 2.17 -16.49
C PHE A 26 11.97 2.34 -16.62
N PRO A 27 12.62 1.88 -17.69
CA PRO A 27 14.00 2.25 -17.99
C PRO A 27 14.18 3.77 -17.91
N ALA A 28 15.27 4.26 -17.32
CA ALA A 28 15.46 5.71 -17.20
C ALA A 28 15.39 6.43 -18.56
N GLY A 29 15.91 5.81 -19.63
CA GLY A 29 15.86 6.37 -20.99
C GLY A 29 14.48 6.38 -21.66
N SER A 30 13.46 5.78 -21.04
CA SER A 30 12.06 5.85 -21.51
C SER A 30 11.20 6.81 -20.68
N VAL A 31 11.81 7.47 -19.70
CA VAL A 31 11.20 8.55 -18.91
C VAL A 31 11.55 9.88 -19.57
N ASN A 32 10.57 10.76 -19.67
CA ASN A 32 10.79 12.10 -20.17
C ASN A 32 11.41 12.97 -19.06
N GLU A 33 12.73 13.16 -19.12
CA GLU A 33 13.51 13.92 -18.13
C GLU A 33 13.05 15.38 -17.99
N GLU A 34 12.40 15.96 -19.02
CA GLU A 34 11.90 17.34 -18.96
C GLU A 34 10.84 17.56 -17.87
N TYR A 35 10.15 16.49 -17.47
CA TYR A 35 9.16 16.53 -16.41
C TYR A 35 9.73 16.16 -15.04
N LEU A 36 11.02 15.77 -14.94
CA LEU A 36 11.63 15.39 -13.68
C LEU A 36 12.37 16.56 -13.05
N VAL A 37 11.99 16.87 -11.80
CA VAL A 37 12.68 17.86 -10.96
C VAL A 37 13.37 17.13 -9.83
N ALA A 38 14.66 17.41 -9.62
CA ALA A 38 15.43 16.81 -8.53
C ALA A 38 14.76 17.05 -7.16
N SER A 39 14.73 16.02 -6.31
CA SER A 39 14.30 16.11 -4.91
C SER A 39 15.42 15.65 -3.99
N ASP A 40 15.57 16.33 -2.86
CA ASP A 40 16.51 15.93 -1.79
C ASP A 40 16.00 14.76 -0.95
N ARG A 41 14.77 14.30 -1.21
CA ARG A 41 14.16 13.21 -0.46
C ARG A 41 14.85 11.89 -0.78
N THR A 42 15.12 11.13 0.27
CA THR A 42 15.52 9.72 0.19
C THR A 42 14.78 8.92 1.24
N THR A 43 14.59 7.62 0.98
CA THR A 43 14.05 6.65 1.94
C THR A 43 14.86 5.37 1.85
N VAL A 44 14.77 4.51 2.87
CA VAL A 44 15.47 3.22 2.88
C VAL A 44 14.42 2.12 2.88
N CYS A 45 14.50 1.24 1.87
CA CYS A 45 13.78 -0.03 1.84
C CYS A 45 14.74 -1.13 2.32
N PRO A 46 14.36 -1.95 3.32
CA PRO A 46 15.24 -2.98 3.89
C PRO A 46 15.84 -3.94 2.88
N TRP A 47 15.09 -4.28 1.83
CA TRP A 47 15.50 -5.29 0.86
C TRP A 47 15.85 -4.73 -0.52
N LYS A 48 15.37 -3.54 -0.90
CA LYS A 48 15.71 -2.91 -2.20
C LYS A 48 16.88 -1.94 -2.10
N GLY A 49 17.13 -1.35 -0.93
CA GLY A 49 18.18 -0.35 -0.71
C GLY A 49 17.64 1.07 -0.54
N ARG A 50 18.48 2.08 -0.79
CA ARG A 50 18.12 3.50 -0.65
C ARG A 50 17.40 4.00 -1.90
N ALA A 51 16.14 4.40 -1.75
CA ALA A 51 15.37 5.08 -2.79
C ALA A 51 15.69 6.58 -2.79
N SER A 52 15.78 7.15 -3.97
CA SER A 52 15.92 8.59 -4.24
C SER A 52 14.73 9.04 -5.08
N TYR A 53 14.34 10.30 -4.96
CA TYR A 53 13.09 10.80 -5.52
C TYR A 53 13.31 11.92 -6.53
N TYR A 54 12.38 12.01 -7.48
CA TYR A 54 12.13 13.19 -8.29
C TYR A 54 10.71 13.68 -8.00
N SER A 55 10.52 14.99 -8.07
CA SER A 55 9.19 15.55 -8.27
C SER A 55 8.86 15.53 -9.77
N VAL A 56 7.57 15.46 -10.11
CA VAL A 56 7.11 15.53 -11.50
C VAL A 56 6.47 16.89 -11.73
N GLU A 57 6.94 17.65 -12.73
CA GLU A 57 6.38 18.94 -13.08
C GLU A 57 5.83 18.94 -14.50
N VAL A 58 4.56 19.32 -14.66
CA VAL A 58 3.87 19.40 -15.95
C VAL A 58 3.05 20.67 -15.96
N GLU A 59 3.29 21.56 -16.93
CA GLU A 59 2.59 22.84 -17.09
C GLU A 59 2.62 23.71 -15.81
N GLY A 60 3.76 23.75 -15.11
CA GLY A 60 3.95 24.54 -13.89
C GLY A 60 3.25 23.98 -12.65
N LYS A 61 2.58 22.82 -12.74
CA LYS A 61 2.09 22.09 -11.57
C LYS A 61 3.13 21.09 -11.12
N LEU A 62 3.47 21.13 -9.84
CA LEU A 62 4.46 20.24 -9.23
C LEU A 62 3.78 19.11 -8.44
N ASN A 63 4.10 17.87 -8.79
CA ASN A 63 3.81 16.68 -7.99
C ASN A 63 5.04 16.28 -7.18
N ARG A 64 5.04 16.65 -5.91
CA ARG A 64 6.22 16.49 -5.07
C ARG A 64 6.54 15.02 -4.78
N ASP A 65 7.80 14.65 -5.01
CA ASP A 65 8.36 13.31 -4.80
C ASP A 65 7.60 12.21 -5.55
N ALA A 66 6.99 12.51 -6.70
CA ALA A 66 6.07 11.61 -7.39
C ALA A 66 6.71 10.50 -8.23
N ALA A 67 8.04 10.53 -8.37
CA ALA A 67 8.82 9.49 -9.00
C ALA A 67 9.97 9.07 -8.06
N TRP A 68 10.34 7.79 -8.09
CA TRP A 68 11.47 7.28 -7.32
C TRP A 68 12.29 6.26 -8.10
N TYR A 69 13.54 6.11 -7.68
CA TYR A 69 14.48 5.17 -8.25
C TYR A 69 15.47 4.69 -7.18
N TYR A 70 16.17 3.60 -7.49
CA TYR A 70 17.24 3.08 -6.66
C TYR A 70 18.55 3.24 -7.41
N ALA A 71 19.40 4.18 -6.96
CA ALA A 71 20.71 4.41 -7.58
C ALA A 71 21.65 3.21 -7.44
N SER A 72 21.49 2.46 -6.34
CA SER A 72 22.26 1.25 -6.06
C SER A 72 21.34 0.26 -5.35
N PRO A 73 20.47 -0.45 -6.10
CA PRO A 73 19.59 -1.43 -5.51
C PRO A 73 20.41 -2.60 -4.96
N SER A 74 19.83 -3.32 -4.01
CA SER A 74 20.42 -4.58 -3.54
C SER A 74 20.53 -5.61 -4.66
N SER A 75 21.30 -6.66 -4.45
CA SER A 75 21.37 -7.80 -5.38
C SER A 75 20.01 -8.44 -5.63
N ALA A 76 19.13 -8.50 -4.61
CA ALA A 76 17.78 -9.04 -4.73
C ALA A 76 16.84 -8.16 -5.59
N ALA A 77 17.18 -6.87 -5.74
CA ALA A 77 16.43 -5.90 -6.53
C ALA A 77 17.22 -5.41 -7.75
N SER A 78 18.21 -6.17 -8.25
CA SER A 78 19.08 -5.71 -9.33
C SER A 78 18.35 -5.45 -10.65
N SER A 79 17.19 -6.07 -10.87
CA SER A 79 16.36 -5.88 -12.07
C SER A 79 15.76 -4.48 -12.18
N ILE A 80 15.69 -3.72 -11.08
CA ILE A 80 15.22 -2.32 -11.06
C ILE A 80 16.35 -1.29 -11.07
N ALA A 81 17.60 -1.72 -11.23
CA ALA A 81 18.73 -0.81 -11.43
C ALA A 81 18.55 0.02 -12.71
N GLY A 82 18.76 1.33 -12.62
CA GLY A 82 18.60 2.24 -13.76
C GLY A 82 17.14 2.42 -14.21
N ARG A 83 16.18 2.17 -13.32
CA ARG A 83 14.74 2.30 -13.61
C ARG A 83 14.04 3.23 -12.62
N VAL A 84 12.96 3.85 -13.07
CA VAL A 84 12.14 4.82 -12.34
C VAL A 84 10.71 4.31 -12.25
N ALA A 85 10.10 4.45 -11.07
CA ALA A 85 8.68 4.17 -10.84
C ALA A 85 7.95 5.44 -10.39
N PHE A 86 6.62 5.44 -10.51
CA PHE A 86 5.77 6.62 -10.29
C PHE A 86 4.57 6.30 -9.39
N TRP A 87 4.12 7.30 -8.62
CA TRP A 87 2.96 7.19 -7.70
C TRP A 87 2.27 8.56 -7.52
N ARG A 88 1.48 8.73 -6.45
CA ARG A 88 0.86 10.02 -6.05
C ARG A 88 0.01 10.63 -7.17
N GLY A 89 -0.88 9.82 -7.73
CA GLY A 89 -1.81 10.25 -8.77
C GLY A 89 -1.24 10.19 -10.20
N VAL A 90 0.00 9.76 -10.40
CA VAL A 90 0.46 9.31 -11.72
C VAL A 90 -0.30 8.04 -12.09
N LYS A 91 -0.98 8.05 -13.24
CA LYS A 91 -1.75 6.91 -13.74
C LYS A 91 -0.88 6.03 -14.62
N ILE A 92 -0.87 4.73 -14.35
CA ILE A 92 -0.16 3.74 -15.16
C ILE A 92 -1.18 2.99 -16.01
N GLU A 93 -1.02 3.02 -17.33
CA GLU A 93 -1.84 2.29 -18.28
C GLU A 93 -0.99 1.19 -18.94
N ASP A 94 -1.41 -0.07 -18.80
CA ASP A 94 -0.77 -1.22 -19.45
C ASP A 94 -1.69 -1.82 -20.53
N GLU A 95 -1.37 -1.55 -21.79
CA GLU A 95 -2.11 -2.06 -22.94
C GLU A 95 -1.88 -3.58 -23.17
N GLY A 96 -0.94 -4.21 -22.46
CA GLY A 96 -0.64 -5.64 -22.54
C GLY A 96 -1.63 -6.56 -21.82
N THR A 97 -2.40 -6.02 -20.86
CA THR A 97 -3.34 -6.81 -20.03
C THR A 97 -4.81 -6.64 -20.49
N ALA A 98 -5.10 -5.68 -21.36
CA ALA A 98 -6.44 -5.35 -21.83
C ALA A 98 -7.11 -6.42 -22.74
N GLY A 99 -6.40 -7.50 -23.11
CA GLY A 99 -6.91 -8.57 -23.96
C GLY A 99 -7.90 -9.57 -23.32
N ARG A 100 -8.15 -9.52 -22.01
CA ARG A 100 -9.07 -10.45 -21.32
C ARG A 100 -10.09 -9.74 -20.45
N ARG A 101 -10.96 -8.95 -21.09
CA ARG A 101 -12.27 -8.57 -20.53
C ARG A 101 -13.21 -8.04 -21.61
N ARG A 102 -13.74 -8.94 -22.45
CA ARG A 102 -14.99 -8.66 -23.19
C ARG A 102 -16.15 -8.75 -22.20
N SER A 103 -16.49 -7.64 -21.56
CA SER A 103 -17.78 -7.50 -20.90
C SER A 103 -18.83 -7.07 -21.92
N LEU A 104 -19.80 -7.97 -22.11
CA LEU A 104 -21.06 -7.79 -22.79
C LEU A 104 -21.99 -6.94 -21.92
N PHE A 105 -21.96 -5.62 -22.05
CA PHE A 105 -23.10 -4.75 -21.68
C PHE A 105 -23.06 -3.60 -22.69
N GLY A 106 -24.01 -3.41 -23.60
CA GLY A 106 -25.46 -3.54 -23.41
C GLY A 106 -26.02 -2.12 -23.29
N ARG A 107 -26.33 -1.53 -24.45
CA ARG A 107 -26.90 -0.19 -24.66
C ARG A 107 -27.99 0.19 -23.64
N PHE A 108 -27.94 1.41 -23.12
CA PHE A 108 -29.13 2.25 -22.97
C PHE A 108 -28.76 3.74 -23.07
N GLN A 109 -29.59 4.50 -23.80
CA GLN A 109 -29.39 5.89 -24.22
C GLN A 109 -30.43 6.81 -23.55
N ARG A 110 -30.03 8.09 -23.38
CA ARG A 110 -30.84 9.35 -23.28
C ARG A 110 -31.62 9.59 -21.96
N GLU A 111 -31.83 10.82 -21.44
CA GLU A 111 -31.57 12.21 -21.85
C GLU A 111 -31.81 13.17 -20.64
N THR A 112 -31.16 14.36 -20.66
CA THR A 112 -31.55 15.71 -20.13
C THR A 112 -31.93 15.90 -18.64
N SER A 113 -31.81 17.07 -17.97
CA SER A 113 -31.10 18.36 -18.09
C SER A 113 -31.36 19.15 -16.77
N VAL A 114 -30.35 19.89 -16.27
CA VAL A 114 -30.34 21.09 -15.35
C VAL A 114 -31.44 21.28 -14.29
N VAL A 115 -31.09 21.55 -13.01
CA VAL A 115 -31.13 22.88 -12.32
C VAL A 115 -30.34 22.89 -10.96
N ALA A 116 -29.55 23.95 -10.76
CA ALA A 116 -29.11 24.70 -9.55
C ALA A 116 -28.74 24.09 -8.17
N ALA A 117 -27.50 24.45 -7.78
CA ALA A 117 -26.97 24.92 -6.49
C ALA A 117 -27.81 24.86 -5.19
N ALA A 118 -27.22 24.27 -4.14
CA ALA A 118 -26.94 24.89 -2.83
C ALA A 118 -26.40 23.85 -1.83
N GLY A 119 -25.44 24.26 -0.99
CA GLY A 119 -25.28 23.68 0.36
C GLY A 119 -24.26 22.55 0.54
N ILE A 120 -22.99 22.95 0.63
CA ILE A 120 -22.00 22.28 1.48
C ILE A 120 -22.53 22.33 2.93
N THR A 121 -22.77 21.17 3.53
CA THR A 121 -22.73 21.03 5.00
C THR A 121 -21.93 19.77 5.31
N GLU A 122 -20.76 20.00 5.88
CA GLU A 122 -19.91 19.01 6.52
C GLU A 122 -20.73 18.33 7.62
N HIS A 123 -20.84 17.01 7.61
CA HIS A 123 -21.48 16.25 8.70
C HIS A 123 -20.41 15.91 9.75
N PRO A 124 -20.56 16.38 10.99
CA PRO A 124 -19.65 16.09 12.09
C PRO A 124 -20.20 14.91 12.89
N ASP A 125 -19.71 13.69 12.65
CA ASP A 125 -19.98 12.53 13.52
C ASP A 125 -18.81 11.54 13.46
N ASP A 126 -17.59 11.99 13.81
CA ASP A 126 -16.46 11.08 14.08
C ASP A 126 -15.65 11.59 15.29
N ALA A 127 -16.34 11.74 16.44
CA ALA A 127 -15.68 12.00 17.71
C ALA A 127 -16.23 11.09 18.81
N ASN A 128 -15.30 10.33 19.42
CA ASN A 128 -15.35 9.58 20.68
C ASN A 128 -15.87 8.13 20.68
N ASP A 129 -14.94 7.19 20.50
CA ASP A 129 -14.43 6.37 21.62
C ASP A 129 -12.96 5.97 21.35
N VAL A 130 -12.04 6.96 21.28
CA VAL A 130 -10.61 6.69 21.14
C VAL A 130 -10.04 6.43 22.53
N ARG A 131 -10.12 5.17 22.98
CA ARG A 131 -9.06 4.64 23.82
C ARG A 131 -7.78 4.72 22.97
N ASP A 132 -6.62 5.04 23.56
CA ASP A 132 -5.32 4.87 22.91
C ASP A 132 -5.13 3.38 22.60
N VAL A 133 -5.77 2.89 21.54
CA VAL A 133 -5.65 1.53 21.08
C VAL A 133 -4.34 1.47 20.30
N PRO A 134 -3.42 0.53 20.59
CA PRO A 134 -2.11 0.45 19.95
C PRO A 134 -2.21 -0.17 18.54
N VAL A 135 -3.05 0.40 17.68
CA VAL A 135 -3.21 0.04 16.27
C VAL A 135 -2.84 1.25 15.44
N ALA A 136 -1.76 1.15 14.66
CA ALA A 136 -1.34 2.22 13.77
C ALA A 136 -1.93 2.03 12.38
N ASP A 137 -2.52 3.07 11.81
CA ASP A 137 -2.81 3.12 10.38
C ASP A 137 -1.50 3.33 9.60
N VAL A 138 -1.27 2.48 8.60
CA VAL A 138 -0.08 2.52 7.76
C VAL A 138 -0.48 2.47 6.28
N ASP A 139 0.39 3.02 5.45
CA ASP A 139 0.18 3.20 4.01
C ASP A 139 1.29 2.54 3.18
N ASP A 140 1.25 2.74 1.86
CA ASP A 140 2.28 2.25 0.92
C ASP A 140 3.72 2.73 1.27
N HIS A 141 3.86 3.80 2.05
CA HIS A 141 5.15 4.36 2.45
C HIS A 141 5.67 3.78 3.77
N SER A 142 4.76 3.50 4.70
CA SER A 142 5.06 3.21 6.09
C SER A 142 4.90 1.74 6.47
N PHE A 143 4.13 0.95 5.69
CA PHE A 143 3.86 -0.45 6.00
C PHE A 143 5.12 -1.30 6.20
N PHE A 144 6.07 -1.24 5.27
CA PHE A 144 7.29 -2.05 5.36
C PHE A 144 8.20 -1.64 6.52
N ALA A 145 8.22 -0.35 6.88
CA ALA A 145 8.94 0.12 8.06
C ALA A 145 8.27 -0.37 9.35
N ALA A 146 6.94 -0.54 9.34
CA ALA A 146 6.22 -1.09 10.48
C ALA A 146 6.56 -2.57 10.76
N LEU A 147 7.04 -3.32 9.76
CA LEU A 147 7.50 -4.71 9.89
C LEU A 147 8.90 -4.84 10.50
N ASP A 148 9.74 -3.81 10.38
CA ASP A 148 11.19 -3.93 10.64
C ASP A 148 11.51 -4.24 12.10
N GLY A 149 11.89 -5.49 12.40
CA GLY A 149 12.23 -5.93 13.74
C GLY A 149 11.02 -6.24 14.64
N HIS A 150 9.80 -6.23 14.10
CA HIS A 150 8.57 -6.47 14.86
C HIS A 150 7.77 -7.62 14.27
N VAL A 151 7.20 -8.45 15.14
CA VAL A 151 6.10 -9.31 14.72
C VAL A 151 4.88 -8.43 14.52
N THR A 152 4.32 -8.41 13.32
CA THR A 152 3.26 -7.47 12.95
C THR A 152 2.00 -8.22 12.53
N ILE A 153 0.88 -7.89 13.16
CA ILE A 153 -0.45 -8.35 12.78
C ILE A 153 -1.12 -7.21 12.02
N ALA A 154 -1.38 -7.41 10.72
CA ALA A 154 -1.94 -6.39 9.84
C ALA A 154 -3.38 -6.71 9.44
N ASP A 155 -4.29 -5.74 9.57
CA ASP A 155 -5.67 -5.78 9.07
C ASP A 155 -5.80 -4.96 7.79
N PHE A 156 -6.08 -5.64 6.67
CA PHE A 156 -6.32 -5.03 5.38
C PHE A 156 -7.82 -4.76 5.20
N TRP A 157 -8.19 -3.49 5.08
CA TRP A 157 -9.58 -3.03 5.17
C TRP A 157 -9.89 -1.89 4.20
N ALA A 158 -11.16 -1.43 4.18
CA ALA A 158 -11.59 -0.22 3.45
C ALA A 158 -12.86 0.38 4.11
N PRO A 159 -13.13 1.70 3.96
CA PRO A 159 -14.25 2.38 4.63
C PRO A 159 -15.64 1.86 4.22
N TRP A 160 -15.78 1.35 3.00
CA TRP A 160 -17.01 0.77 2.47
C TRP A 160 -17.23 -0.70 2.90
N CYS A 161 -16.23 -1.32 3.54
CA CYS A 161 -16.28 -2.72 3.94
C CYS A 161 -17.00 -2.90 5.28
N ARG A 162 -18.29 -3.25 5.22
CA ARG A 162 -19.09 -3.52 6.43
C ARG A 162 -18.53 -4.68 7.29
N PRO A 163 -18.06 -5.81 6.73
CA PRO A 163 -17.44 -6.86 7.53
C PRO A 163 -16.16 -6.39 8.25
N CYS A 164 -15.37 -5.50 7.66
CA CYS A 164 -14.19 -4.91 8.31
C CYS A 164 -14.59 -4.14 9.58
N LYS A 165 -15.66 -3.34 9.52
CA LYS A 165 -16.21 -2.66 10.71
C LYS A 165 -16.66 -3.61 11.82
N GLN A 166 -16.98 -4.88 11.51
CA GLN A 166 -17.28 -5.91 12.52
C GLN A 166 -16.01 -6.49 13.14
N LEU A 167 -14.92 -6.59 12.36
CA LEU A 167 -13.63 -7.06 12.81
C LEU A 167 -12.92 -6.03 13.72
N HIS A 168 -12.98 -4.75 13.37
CA HIS A 168 -12.22 -3.69 14.04
C HIS A 168 -12.30 -3.72 15.58
N PRO A 169 -13.48 -3.83 16.23
CA PRO A 169 -13.55 -3.87 17.70
C PRO A 169 -12.87 -5.10 18.31
N MET A 170 -12.91 -6.24 17.61
CA MET A 170 -12.24 -7.46 18.06
C MET A 170 -10.73 -7.33 17.88
N PHE A 171 -10.29 -6.75 16.78
CA PHE A 171 -8.89 -6.47 16.49
C PHE A 171 -8.29 -5.49 17.51
N ASP A 172 -9.00 -4.41 17.82
CA ASP A 172 -8.61 -3.41 18.81
C ASP A 172 -8.49 -3.99 20.22
N ALA A 173 -9.43 -4.87 20.61
CA ALA A 173 -9.35 -5.58 21.88
C ALA A 173 -8.10 -6.48 21.95
N GLN A 174 -7.73 -7.16 20.87
CA GLN A 174 -6.50 -7.96 20.83
C GLN A 174 -5.25 -7.07 20.85
N ALA A 175 -5.25 -5.95 20.14
CA ALA A 175 -4.13 -5.01 20.16
C ALA A 175 -3.89 -4.47 21.58
N ALA A 176 -4.95 -4.09 22.29
CA ALA A 176 -4.85 -3.62 23.67
C ALA A 176 -4.28 -4.68 24.65
N GLU A 177 -4.48 -5.97 24.37
CA GLU A 177 -4.01 -7.07 25.22
C GLU A 177 -2.61 -7.58 24.84
N TYR A 178 -2.27 -7.62 23.55
CA TYR A 178 -1.10 -8.33 23.02
C TYR A 178 -0.05 -7.44 22.36
N ALA A 179 -0.32 -6.14 22.14
CA ALA A 179 0.70 -5.23 21.66
C ALA A 179 1.81 -5.08 22.70
N THR A 180 3.06 -5.12 22.24
CA THR A 180 4.26 -4.96 23.07
C THR A 180 5.32 -4.20 22.27
N ASP A 181 6.49 -3.95 22.85
CA ASP A 181 7.61 -3.33 22.13
C ASP A 181 8.07 -4.14 20.91
N VAL A 182 7.77 -5.45 20.86
CA VAL A 182 8.17 -6.37 19.79
C VAL A 182 7.00 -6.90 18.95
N THR A 183 5.75 -6.65 19.37
CA THR A 183 4.53 -7.08 18.68
C THR A 183 3.67 -5.89 18.34
N ARG A 184 3.40 -5.67 17.05
CA ARG A 184 2.63 -4.53 16.56
C ARG A 184 1.33 -4.96 15.90
N PHE A 185 0.34 -4.08 15.99
CA PHE A 185 -0.91 -4.18 15.26
C PHE A 185 -1.01 -2.97 14.33
N VAL A 186 -1.35 -3.24 13.06
CA VAL A 186 -1.49 -2.19 12.06
C VAL A 186 -2.73 -2.39 11.21
N ARG A 187 -3.22 -1.31 10.62
CA ARG A 187 -4.30 -1.31 9.64
C ARG A 187 -3.81 -0.74 8.32
N VAL A 188 -4.26 -1.34 7.22
CA VAL A 188 -3.93 -0.92 5.86
C VAL A 188 -5.23 -0.69 5.09
N ASN A 189 -5.52 0.55 4.75
CA ASN A 189 -6.62 0.86 3.84
C ASN A 189 -6.21 0.51 2.40
N VAL A 190 -6.85 -0.49 1.80
CA VAL A 190 -6.48 -1.01 0.48
C VAL A 190 -6.79 -0.05 -0.66
N ASP A 191 -7.74 0.88 -0.47
CA ASP A 191 -8.05 1.90 -1.49
C ASP A 191 -6.93 2.95 -1.57
N GLU A 192 -6.30 3.25 -0.44
CA GLU A 192 -5.24 4.24 -0.31
C GLU A 192 -3.83 3.64 -0.45
N SER A 193 -3.71 2.32 -0.26
CA SER A 193 -2.47 1.55 -0.30
C SER A 193 -2.48 0.43 -1.33
N PRO A 194 -2.72 0.73 -2.62
CA PRO A 194 -2.81 -0.28 -3.68
C PRO A 194 -1.49 -1.03 -3.91
N GLY A 195 -0.34 -0.42 -3.59
CA GLY A 195 0.98 -1.04 -3.71
C GLY A 195 1.15 -2.21 -2.75
N VAL A 196 0.90 -1.98 -1.45
CA VAL A 196 0.96 -3.01 -0.41
C VAL A 196 -0.13 -4.04 -0.63
N ALA A 197 -1.37 -3.62 -0.96
CA ALA A 197 -2.46 -4.55 -1.26
C ALA A 197 -2.09 -5.49 -2.42
N SER A 198 -1.45 -4.98 -3.47
CA SER A 198 -0.98 -5.81 -4.58
C SER A 198 0.20 -6.71 -4.18
N ALA A 199 1.17 -6.19 -3.43
CA ALA A 199 2.36 -6.93 -2.98
C ALA A 199 2.00 -8.17 -2.15
N PHE A 200 0.95 -8.09 -1.33
CA PHE A 200 0.47 -9.20 -0.50
C PHE A 200 -0.74 -9.94 -1.09
N ASN A 201 -1.05 -9.67 -2.37
CA ASN A 201 -2.13 -10.30 -3.13
C ASN A 201 -3.48 -10.26 -2.39
N ILE A 202 -3.88 -9.07 -1.93
CA ILE A 202 -5.13 -8.84 -1.22
C ILE A 202 -6.28 -8.82 -2.22
N MET A 203 -6.97 -9.96 -2.34
CA MET A 203 -8.09 -10.14 -3.28
C MET A 203 -9.47 -9.93 -2.65
N SER A 204 -9.52 -9.87 -1.32
CA SER A 204 -10.76 -9.72 -0.54
C SER A 204 -10.45 -9.07 0.80
N ILE A 205 -11.39 -8.29 1.32
CA ILE A 205 -11.28 -7.65 2.63
C ILE A 205 -12.47 -8.01 3.53
N PRO A 206 -12.29 -8.10 4.86
CA PRO A 206 -11.01 -7.93 5.56
C PRO A 206 -10.06 -9.11 5.29
N THR A 207 -8.76 -8.86 5.33
CA THR A 207 -7.73 -9.91 5.36
C THR A 207 -6.77 -9.58 6.48
N ILE A 208 -6.49 -10.54 7.35
CA ILE A 208 -5.47 -10.41 8.39
C ILE A 208 -4.22 -11.18 7.95
N ILE A 209 -3.05 -10.57 8.06
CA ILE A 209 -1.77 -11.23 7.82
C ILE A 209 -0.88 -11.06 9.05
N VAL A 210 -0.20 -12.15 9.44
CA VAL A 210 0.82 -12.14 10.48
C VAL A 210 2.19 -12.20 9.84
N PHE A 211 3.05 -11.24 10.16
CA PHE A 211 4.43 -11.15 9.74
C PHE A 211 5.37 -11.43 10.91
N ASP A 212 6.48 -12.12 10.64
CA ASP A 212 7.58 -12.17 11.61
C ASP A 212 8.44 -10.90 11.61
N ALA A 213 9.40 -10.82 12.52
CA ALA A 213 10.33 -9.70 12.66
C ALA A 213 11.23 -9.46 11.42
N HIS A 214 11.22 -10.36 10.43
CA HIS A 214 11.92 -10.20 9.16
C HIS A 214 10.97 -9.79 8.02
N GLY A 215 9.70 -9.51 8.32
CA GLY A 215 8.69 -9.14 7.34
C GLY A 215 8.18 -10.31 6.50
N ARG A 216 8.43 -11.56 6.90
CA ARG A 216 7.91 -12.74 6.19
C ARG A 216 6.51 -13.06 6.68
N GLU A 217 5.62 -13.37 5.75
CA GLU A 217 4.28 -13.85 6.09
C GLU A 217 4.34 -15.25 6.74
N ILE A 218 3.69 -15.39 7.90
CA ILE A 218 3.68 -16.62 8.70
C ILE A 218 2.28 -17.25 8.75
N ASP A 219 1.23 -16.45 8.82
CA ASP A 219 -0.17 -16.91 8.80
C ASP A 219 -1.05 -15.84 8.15
N ARG A 220 -2.19 -16.26 7.61
CA ARG A 220 -3.17 -15.42 6.92
C ARG A 220 -4.58 -15.90 7.22
N GLU A 221 -5.47 -14.95 7.40
CA GLU A 221 -6.90 -15.18 7.52
C GLU A 221 -7.67 -14.26 6.58
N ILE A 222 -8.57 -14.84 5.79
CA ILE A 222 -9.41 -14.10 4.85
C ILE A 222 -10.83 -14.04 5.39
N GLY A 223 -11.40 -12.84 5.41
CA GLY A 223 -12.72 -12.56 5.98
C GLY A 223 -12.66 -12.30 7.48
N VAL A 224 -13.84 -12.22 8.11
CA VAL A 224 -13.95 -12.00 9.56
C VAL A 224 -13.79 -13.35 10.28
N PRO A 225 -12.67 -13.61 10.98
CA PRO A 225 -12.53 -14.83 11.77
C PRO A 225 -13.53 -14.89 12.93
N GLY A 226 -13.90 -16.11 13.31
CA GLY A 226 -14.50 -16.33 14.61
C GLY A 226 -13.52 -15.98 15.74
N ARG A 227 -14.03 -15.52 16.89
CA ARG A 227 -13.22 -15.03 18.03
C ARG A 227 -12.03 -15.93 18.37
N ARG A 228 -12.25 -17.24 18.50
CA ARG A 228 -11.19 -18.21 18.83
C ARG A 228 -10.06 -18.25 17.81
N ARG A 229 -10.35 -18.10 16.51
CA ARG A 229 -9.34 -18.10 15.44
C ARG A 229 -8.53 -16.81 15.48
N LEU A 230 -9.19 -15.66 15.66
CA LEU A 230 -8.51 -14.38 15.83
C LEU A 230 -7.55 -14.40 17.01
N GLU A 231 -8.02 -14.86 18.18
CA GLU A 231 -7.18 -15.01 19.36
C GLU A 231 -6.00 -15.98 19.13
N GLN A 232 -6.21 -17.07 18.38
CA GLN A 232 -5.13 -18.02 18.09
C GLN A 232 -4.05 -17.42 17.19
N LEU A 233 -4.45 -16.67 16.16
CA LEU A 233 -3.52 -15.93 15.29
C LEU A 233 -2.63 -15.01 16.11
N VAL A 234 -3.25 -14.22 16.99
CA VAL A 234 -2.54 -13.25 17.84
C VAL A 234 -1.64 -13.94 18.87
N ARG A 235 -2.13 -14.99 19.56
CA ARG A 235 -1.30 -15.74 20.52
C ARG A 235 -0.10 -16.40 19.84
N ASN A 236 -0.28 -16.98 18.66
CA ASN A 236 0.83 -17.55 17.89
C ASN A 236 1.86 -16.48 17.53
N ALA A 237 1.41 -15.29 17.11
CA ALA A 237 2.27 -14.14 16.86
C ALA A 237 3.07 -13.73 18.11
N GLY A 238 2.40 -13.64 19.27
CA GLY A 238 3.07 -13.34 20.55
C GLY A 238 4.14 -14.37 20.94
N VAL A 239 3.91 -15.65 20.69
CA VAL A 239 4.91 -16.72 20.91
C VAL A 239 6.10 -16.55 19.96
N LEU A 240 5.87 -16.20 18.69
CA LEU A 240 6.93 -15.92 17.72
C LEU A 240 7.79 -14.73 18.16
N ALA A 241 7.17 -13.70 18.72
CA ALA A 241 7.88 -12.54 19.26
C ALA A 241 8.82 -12.93 20.40
N GLN A 242 8.34 -13.70 21.38
CA GLN A 242 9.15 -14.20 22.50
C GLN A 242 10.30 -15.12 22.07
N ALA A 243 10.08 -15.96 21.06
CA ALA A 243 11.11 -16.85 20.50
C ALA A 243 12.22 -16.09 19.75
N THR A 244 11.93 -14.88 19.27
CA THR A 244 12.88 -14.02 18.55
C THR A 244 13.77 -13.27 19.55
N THR A 245 13.20 -12.77 20.66
CA THR A 245 13.94 -12.09 21.73
C THR A 245 14.89 -13.04 22.48
N GLY A 246 14.55 -14.32 22.62
CA GLY A 246 15.37 -15.31 23.33
C GLY A 246 16.65 -15.79 22.62
N ARG A 247 16.89 -15.37 21.36
CA ARG A 247 18.02 -15.86 20.55
C ARG A 247 19.27 -14.96 20.60
N GLY A 248 19.26 -13.92 21.44
CA GLY A 248 20.35 -12.93 21.60
C GLY A 248 21.06 -12.92 22.96
N ALA A 249 20.80 -13.89 23.83
CA ALA A 249 21.45 -14.00 25.15
C ALA A 249 22.11 -15.38 25.33
N ALA A 250 23.21 -15.62 24.60
CA ALA A 250 24.19 -16.66 24.89
C ALA A 250 25.52 -16.33 24.19
#